data_AF-A0A968CIN1-F1
#
_entry.id   AF-A0A968CIN1-F1
#
_cell.length_a   1.000
_cell.length_b   1.000
_cell.length_c   1.000
_cell.angle_alpha   90.00
_cell.angle_beta   90.00
_cell.angle_gamma   90.00
#
_symmetry.space_group_name_H-M   'P 1'
#
loop_
_entity.id
_entity.type
_entity.pdbx_description
1 polymer ?
#
loop_
_entity_poly.entity_id
_entity_poly.type
_entity_poly.pdbx_seq_one_letter_code
_entity_poly.pdbx_strand_id
1 'polypeptide(L)' 'QKQRQKMLDAVEKGDDIVTIGGVHGKIVGFKNDNKTIVIKVDDKVNLTIDRTAVSNVKGKGQEST' A
#
# COMPACT_ATOMS: atom_id res chain seq x y z
N GLN A 1 3.14 5.71 17.68
CA GLN A 1 2.22 4.89 16.85
C GLN A 1 1.17 5.68 16.04
N LYS A 2 1.14 7.02 16.03
CA LYS A 2 0.18 7.81 15.22
C LYS A 2 0.57 7.99 13.73
N GLN A 3 1.87 7.93 13.40
CA GLN A 3 2.36 8.12 12.03
C GLN A 3 1.98 6.96 11.11
N ARG A 4 1.99 5.72 11.61
CA ARG A 4 1.60 4.53 10.85
C ARG A 4 0.13 4.58 10.42
N GLN A 5 -0.77 5.01 11.30
CA GLN A 5 -2.19 5.12 10.99
C GLN A 5 -2.46 6.18 9.92
N LYS A 6 -1.78 7.33 9.99
CA LYS A 6 -1.89 8.40 8.98
C LYS A 6 -1.35 7.96 7.62
N MET A 7 -0.25 7.21 7.58
CA MET A 7 0.26 6.64 6.33
C MET A 7 -0.72 5.66 5.70
N LEU A 8 -1.43 4.87 6.51
CA LEU A 8 -2.46 3.97 6.01
C LEU A 8 -3.68 4.72 5.46
N ASP A 9 -4.05 5.88 6.02
CA ASP A 9 -5.14 6.75 5.51
C ASP A 9 -4.77 7.58 4.29
N ALA A 10 -3.49 7.87 4.10
CA ALA A 10 -3.01 8.59 2.92
C ALA A 10 -2.89 7.71 1.66
N VAL A 11 -3.28 6.43 1.74
CA VAL A 11 -3.14 5.48 0.64
C VAL A 11 -4.30 5.63 -0.33
N GLU A 12 -3.97 5.96 -1.58
CA GLU A 12 -4.96 6.17 -2.64
C GLU A 12 -4.71 5.23 -3.84
N LYS A 13 -5.70 5.13 -4.76
CA LYS A 13 -5.52 4.35 -5.97
C LYS A 13 -4.47 5.03 -6.85
N GLY A 14 -3.47 4.27 -7.30
CA GLY A 14 -2.36 4.77 -8.08
C GLY A 14 -1.05 4.91 -7.29
N ASP A 15 -1.11 4.87 -5.96
CA ASP A 15 0.09 4.93 -5.13
C ASP A 15 0.94 3.67 -5.26
N ASP A 16 2.25 3.89 -5.32
CA ASP A 16 3.23 2.82 -5.18
C ASP A 16 3.42 2.49 -3.71
N ILE A 17 3.48 1.22 -3.38
CA ILE A 17 3.66 0.74 -2.01
C ILE A 17 4.72 -0.36 -1.93
N VAL A 18 5.20 -0.57 -0.71
CA VAL A 18 6.06 -1.68 -0.34
C VAL A 18 5.38 -2.45 0.79
N THR A 19 5.19 -3.74 0.59
CA THR A 19 4.66 -4.64 1.62
C THR A 19 5.76 -5.06 2.58
N ILE A 20 5.40 -5.62 3.73
CA ILE A 20 6.38 -6.07 4.74
C ILE A 20 7.34 -7.14 4.20
N GLY A 21 6.92 -7.92 3.19
CA GLY A 21 7.75 -8.92 2.53
C GLY A 21 8.73 -8.35 1.49
N GLY A 22 8.86 -7.02 1.38
CA GLY A 22 9.70 -6.38 0.35
C GLY A 22 9.07 -6.38 -1.05
N VAL A 23 7.77 -6.68 -1.16
CA VAL A 23 7.09 -6.68 -2.45
C VAL A 23 6.73 -5.26 -2.83
N HIS A 24 7.18 -4.83 -4.01
CA HIS A 24 6.82 -3.54 -4.58
C HIS A 24 5.61 -3.72 -5.49
N GLY A 25 4.64 -2.84 -5.37
CA GLY A 25 3.46 -2.86 -6.23
C GLY A 25 2.71 -1.55 -6.21
N LYS A 26 1.75 -1.42 -7.12
CA LYS A 26 0.90 -0.24 -7.25
C LYS A 26 -0.53 -0.56 -6.85
N ILE A 27 -1.17 0.32 -6.10
CA ILE A 27 -2.55 0.11 -5.66
C ILE A 27 -3.49 0.35 -6.82
N VAL A 28 -4.27 -0.67 -7.13
CA VAL A 28 -5.31 -0.62 -8.17
C VAL A 28 -6.72 -0.58 -7.59
N GLY A 29 -6.89 -0.93 -6.31
CA GLY A 29 -8.19 -0.89 -5.68
C GLY A 29 -8.19 -1.14 -4.18
N PHE A 30 -9.36 -0.96 -3.57
CA PHE A 30 -9.65 -1.24 -2.17
C PHE A 30 -10.86 -2.17 -2.12
N LYS A 31 -10.89 -3.09 -1.15
CA LYS A 31 -11.96 -4.05 -0.92
C LYS A 31 -12.32 -4.10 0.57
N ASN A 32 -13.50 -4.65 0.87
CA ASN A 32 -14.03 -4.84 2.23
C ASN A 32 -13.93 -3.56 3.08
N ASP A 33 -14.57 -2.46 2.66
CA ASP A 33 -14.59 -1.19 3.40
C ASP A 33 -13.19 -0.67 3.77
N ASN A 34 -12.26 -0.67 2.79
CA ASN A 34 -10.86 -0.25 2.98
C ASN A 34 -10.06 -1.07 4.01
N LYS A 35 -10.48 -2.31 4.31
CA LYS A 35 -9.68 -3.25 5.11
C LYS A 35 -8.60 -3.92 4.28
N THR A 36 -8.91 -4.27 3.03
CA THR A 36 -7.98 -4.90 2.10
C THR A 36 -7.72 -4.00 0.90
N ILE A 37 -6.50 -4.09 0.37
CA ILE A 37 -6.06 -3.35 -0.80
C ILE A 37 -5.64 -4.33 -1.89
N VAL A 38 -5.98 -3.99 -3.12
CA VAL A 38 -5.55 -4.73 -4.31
C VAL A 38 -4.37 -3.99 -4.90
N ILE A 39 -3.25 -4.67 -4.95
CA ILE A 39 -2.01 -4.18 -5.54
C ILE A 39 -1.68 -4.97 -6.79
N LYS A 40 -1.25 -4.28 -7.83
CA LYS A 40 -0.69 -4.88 -9.03
C LYS A 40 0.83 -4.87 -8.88
N VAL A 41 1.43 -6.05 -8.87
CA VAL A 41 2.90 -6.22 -8.76
C VAL A 41 3.53 -6.52 -10.10
N ASP A 42 2.74 -7.06 -11.04
CA ASP A 42 3.16 -7.41 -12.40
C ASP A 42 1.97 -7.30 -13.34
N ASP A 43 2.17 -7.38 -14.66
CA ASP A 43 1.13 -7.10 -15.64
C ASP A 43 -0.10 -8.03 -15.54
N LYS A 44 0.12 -9.27 -15.11
CA LYS A 44 -0.93 -10.27 -14.90
C LYS A 44 -1.17 -10.64 -13.43
N VAL A 45 -0.43 -10.05 -12.50
CA VAL A 45 -0.46 -10.46 -11.09
C VAL A 45 -1.01 -9.33 -10.23
N ASN A 46 -2.23 -9.54 -9.74
CA ASN A 46 -2.86 -8.70 -8.74
C ASN A 46 -2.91 -9.46 -7.41
N LEU A 47 -2.35 -8.88 -6.35
CA LEU A 47 -2.45 -9.42 -5.00
C LEU A 47 -3.45 -8.59 -4.20
N THR A 48 -4.26 -9.27 -3.39
CA THR A 48 -5.05 -8.61 -2.36
C THR A 48 -4.34 -8.83 -1.04
N ILE A 49 -3.98 -7.74 -0.36
CA ILE A 49 -3.33 -7.78 0.95
C ILE A 49 -4.13 -6.95 1.95
N ASP A 50 -3.96 -7.26 3.23
CA ASP A 50 -4.51 -6.41 4.27
C ASP A 50 -3.79 -5.06 4.30
N ARG A 51 -4.55 -4.01 4.62
CA ARG A 51 -4.00 -2.67 4.82
C ARG A 51 -2.96 -2.66 5.93
N THR A 52 -3.11 -3.52 6.94
CA THR A 52 -2.13 -3.69 8.02
C THR A 52 -0.80 -4.30 7.55
N ALA A 53 -0.77 -4.98 6.40
CA ALA A 53 0.40 -5.62 5.81
C ALA A 53 1.23 -4.68 4.90
N VAL A 54 0.82 -3.41 4.77
CA VAL A 54 1.60 -2.37 4.10
C VAL A 54 2.71 -1.90 5.05
N SER A 55 3.94 -1.96 4.57
CA SER A 55 5.12 -1.49 5.30
C SER A 55 5.35 -0.01 5.04
N ASN A 56 5.31 0.38 3.76
CA ASN A 56 5.56 1.74 3.35
C ASN A 56 4.77 2.13 2.09
N VAL A 57 4.47 3.42 1.95
CA VAL A 57 3.72 3.97 0.81
C VAL A 57 4.63 4.99 0.15
N LYS A 58 5.07 4.70 -1.08
CA LYS A 58 5.98 5.53 -1.88
C LYS A 58 5.35 6.83 -2.42
N GLY A 59 4.09 7.12 -2.08
CA GLY A 59 3.40 8.34 -2.48
C GLY A 59 3.57 9.55 -1.54
N LYS A 60 3.75 9.37 -0.22
CA LYS A 60 3.66 10.50 0.74
C LYS A 60 4.52 10.39 2.02
N GLY A 61 5.74 9.91 1.92
CA GLY A 61 6.66 10.03 3.05
C GLY A 61 7.85 9.09 3.00
N GLN A 62 8.74 9.30 2.05
CA GLN A 62 10.16 9.09 2.31
C GLN A 62 10.87 10.39 1.99
N GLU A 63 10.88 11.27 3.00
CA GLU A 63 12.00 12.19 3.20
C GLU A 63 13.28 11.35 3.22
N SER A 64 14.18 11.74 2.32
CA SER A 64 15.57 11.33 2.28
C SER A 64 16.21 11.54 3.66
N THR A 65 16.91 10.53 4.15
CA THR A 65 18.10 10.71 4.98
C THR A 65 19.14 9.72 4.49
#